data_AF-A0A559U4U3-F1
#
_entry.id   AF-A0A559U4U3-F1
#
_cell.length_a   1.000
_cell.length_b   1.000
_cell.length_c   1.000
_cell.angle_alpha   90.00
_cell.angle_beta   90.00
_cell.angle_gamma   90.00
#
_symmetry.space_group_name_H-M   'P 1'
#
loop_
_entity.id
_entity.type
_entity.pdbx_description
1 polymer ?
#
loop_
_entity_poly.entity_id
_entity_poly.type
_entity_poly.pdbx_seq_one_letter_code
_entity_poly.pdbx_strand_id
1 'polypeptide(L)'
;MPTAPPARRFHHTAIRPELFWPEPPYPQGESVEPDSPWETGRVLEQIPDRWRDVLADLPEDAVPMVAAHWYEIEEIDFADYLDAKDMVDTFKSLASRARTAGAHLYCRCCL
;
A
#
# COMPACT_ATOMS: atom_id res chain seq x y z
N MET A 1 -17.21 -29.36 -34.50
CA MET A 1 -16.36 -28.97 -33.37
C MET A 1 -16.85 -27.63 -32.84
N PRO A 2 -17.25 -27.50 -31.57
CA PRO A 2 -17.60 -26.22 -30.99
C PRO A 2 -16.34 -25.47 -30.57
N THR A 3 -16.17 -24.25 -31.07
CA THR A 3 -15.09 -23.32 -30.73
C THR A 3 -15.29 -22.78 -29.32
N ALA A 4 -14.26 -22.90 -28.48
CA ALA A 4 -14.25 -22.32 -27.13
C ALA A 4 -14.36 -20.78 -27.18
N PRO A 5 -15.04 -20.15 -26.21
CA PRO A 5 -15.14 -18.69 -26.14
C PRO A 5 -13.77 -18.07 -25.84
N PRO A 6 -13.48 -16.86 -26.34
CA PRO A 6 -12.20 -16.19 -26.10
C PRO A 6 -12.05 -15.87 -24.60
N ALA A 7 -10.89 -16.22 -24.05
CA ALA A 7 -10.52 -15.87 -22.69
C ALA A 7 -10.53 -14.34 -22.52
N ARG A 8 -11.33 -13.84 -21.56
CA ARG A 8 -11.31 -12.43 -21.16
C ARG A 8 -9.92 -12.08 -20.66
N ARG A 9 -9.18 -11.26 -21.41
CA ARG A 9 -7.96 -10.63 -20.90
C ARG A 9 -8.37 -9.54 -19.92
N PHE A 10 -8.22 -9.81 -18.64
CA PHE A 10 -8.32 -8.78 -17.61
C PHE A 10 -7.04 -7.94 -17.65
N HIS A 11 -7.12 -6.75 -18.26
CA HIS A 11 -6.11 -5.72 -18.07
C HIS A 11 -6.27 -5.16 -16.66
N HIS A 12 -5.64 -5.80 -15.67
CA HIS A 12 -5.46 -5.20 -14.36
C HIS A 12 -4.35 -4.16 -14.50
N THR A 13 -4.72 -2.88 -14.60
CA THR A 13 -3.72 -1.84 -14.34
C THR A 13 -3.49 -1.86 -12.85
N ALA A 14 -2.36 -2.42 -12.41
CA ALA A 14 -1.99 -2.40 -11.01
C ALA A 14 -1.86 -0.93 -10.59
N ILE A 15 -2.76 -0.47 -9.72
CA ILE A 15 -2.66 0.84 -9.09
C ILE A 15 -1.54 0.72 -8.06
N ARG A 16 -0.58 1.64 -8.07
CA ARG A 16 0.60 1.62 -7.20
C ARG A 16 0.74 2.95 -6.46
N PRO A 17 1.42 2.97 -5.30
CA PRO A 17 1.84 4.23 -4.69
C PRO A 17 2.63 5.09 -5.67
N GLU A 18 2.46 6.40 -5.56
CA GLU A 18 3.18 7.40 -6.35
C GLU A 18 4.29 8.00 -5.49
N LEU A 19 5.52 8.04 -6.02
CA LEU A 19 6.63 8.71 -5.33
C LEU A 19 6.34 10.22 -5.25
N PHE A 20 6.11 10.70 -4.03
CA PHE A 20 5.85 12.11 -3.76
C PHE A 20 7.14 12.86 -3.41
N TRP A 21 8.03 12.21 -2.66
CA TRP A 21 9.32 12.77 -2.30
C TRP A 21 10.37 11.66 -2.10
N PRO A 22 11.64 11.87 -2.47
CA PRO A 22 12.20 13.03 -3.18
C PRO A 22 11.58 13.25 -4.56
N GLU A 23 11.61 14.50 -5.04
CA GLU A 23 10.99 14.90 -6.29
C GLU A 23 11.65 14.19 -7.48
N PRO A 24 10.91 13.39 -8.27
CA PRO A 24 11.44 12.75 -9.47
C PRO A 24 11.95 13.77 -10.50
N PRO A 25 12.90 13.39 -11.38
CA PRO A 25 13.44 12.05 -11.56
C PRO A 25 14.59 11.70 -10.61
N TYR A 26 14.89 10.41 -10.49
CA TYR A 26 16.13 9.94 -9.85
C TYR A 26 17.36 10.56 -10.58
N PRO A 27 18.34 11.13 -9.85
CA PRO A 27 19.54 11.72 -10.46
C PRO A 27 20.29 10.72 -11.34
N GLN A 28 20.51 11.04 -12.60
CA GLN A 28 21.22 10.17 -13.54
C GLN A 28 22.69 10.60 -13.65
N GLY A 29 23.62 9.75 -13.18
CA GLY A 29 25.05 9.91 -13.46
C GLY A 29 25.78 11.02 -12.68
N GLU A 30 25.10 11.74 -11.79
CA GLU A 30 25.72 12.66 -10.83
C GLU A 30 26.03 11.93 -9.52
N SER A 31 27.14 12.28 -8.86
CA SER A 31 27.39 11.83 -7.49
C SER A 31 26.31 12.45 -6.60
N VAL A 32 25.37 11.64 -6.15
CA VAL A 32 24.37 12.08 -5.19
C VAL A 32 25.07 12.35 -3.85
N GLU A 33 24.70 13.43 -3.16
CA GLU A 33 25.24 13.72 -1.84
C GLU A 33 24.97 12.56 -0.88
N PRO A 34 25.94 12.13 -0.04
CA PRO A 34 25.76 10.96 0.83
C PRO A 34 24.54 11.03 1.76
N ASP A 35 24.14 12.23 2.18
CA ASP A 35 22.99 12.44 3.07
C ASP A 35 21.68 12.70 2.31
N SER A 36 21.69 12.60 0.98
CA SER A 36 20.52 12.78 0.14
C SER A 36 19.43 11.74 0.44
N PRO A 37 18.14 12.08 0.29
CA PRO A 37 17.05 11.12 0.37
C PRO A 37 17.19 9.96 -0.62
N TRP A 38 17.78 10.24 -1.79
CA TRP A 38 18.04 9.24 -2.84
C TRP A 38 19.11 8.21 -2.42
N GLU A 39 20.12 8.61 -1.64
CA GLU A 39 21.16 7.71 -1.12
C GLU A 39 20.71 6.99 0.15
N THR A 40 20.00 7.69 1.03
CA THR A 40 19.53 7.13 2.31
C THR A 40 18.29 6.25 2.17
N GLY A 41 17.74 6.09 0.97
CA GLY A 41 16.54 5.30 0.72
C GLY A 41 15.27 5.85 1.38
N ARG A 42 15.28 7.13 1.77
CA ARG A 42 14.14 7.79 2.43
C ARG A 42 13.18 8.28 1.37
N VAL A 43 12.02 7.64 1.28
CA VAL A 43 10.98 8.01 0.33
C VAL A 43 9.65 8.25 1.04
N LEU A 44 8.86 9.15 0.48
CA LEU A 44 7.47 9.39 0.82
C LEU A 44 6.64 9.05 -0.41
N GLU A 45 5.77 8.07 -0.29
CA GLU A 45 4.88 7.64 -1.36
C GLU A 45 3.44 8.01 -1.00
N GLN A 46 2.72 8.61 -1.94
CA GLN A 46 1.29 8.78 -1.82
C GLN A 46 0.59 7.45 -2.10
N ILE A 47 -0.16 6.97 -1.12
CA ILE A 47 -1.00 5.79 -1.27
C ILE A 47 -2.23 6.16 -2.11
N PRO A 48 -2.62 5.33 -3.10
CA PRO A 48 -3.78 5.62 -3.92
C PRO A 48 -5.06 5.76 -3.08
N ASP A 49 -5.85 6.78 -3.36
CA ASP A 49 -7.13 7.02 -2.68
C ASP A 49 -8.06 5.80 -2.73
N ARG A 50 -7.99 5.00 -3.79
CA ARG A 50 -8.74 3.74 -3.88
C ARG A 50 -8.36 2.76 -2.76
N TRP A 51 -7.10 2.67 -2.37
CA TRP A 51 -6.67 1.78 -1.29
C TRP A 51 -7.16 2.31 0.07
N ARG A 52 -7.08 3.64 0.29
CA ARG A 52 -7.70 4.30 1.45
C ARG A 52 -9.19 3.95 1.52
N ASP A 53 -9.92 4.11 0.42
CA ASP A 53 -11.37 3.92 0.42
C ASP A 53 -11.76 2.45 0.66
N VAL A 54 -11.01 1.49 0.09
CA VAL A 54 -11.20 0.05 0.36
C VAL A 54 -10.98 -0.29 1.84
N LEU A 55 -9.92 0.24 2.45
CA LEU A 55 -9.65 0.03 3.88
C LEU A 55 -10.73 0.69 4.76
N ALA A 56 -11.19 1.88 4.39
CA ALA A 56 -12.22 2.61 5.11
C ALA A 56 -13.60 1.92 5.07
N ASP A 57 -13.90 1.19 4.00
CA ASP A 57 -15.14 0.43 3.81
C ASP A 57 -15.06 -1.02 4.30
N LEU A 58 -13.92 -1.45 4.84
CA LEU A 58 -13.75 -2.83 5.28
C LEU A 58 -14.76 -3.19 6.39
N PRO A 59 -15.67 -4.16 6.16
CA PRO A 59 -16.65 -4.58 7.17
C PRO A 59 -15.97 -5.13 8.44
N GLU A 60 -16.56 -4.90 9.61
CA GLU A 60 -16.00 -5.39 10.89
C GLU A 60 -15.85 -6.92 10.91
N ASP A 61 -16.79 -7.63 10.33
CA ASP A 61 -16.79 -9.09 10.23
C ASP A 61 -15.76 -9.64 9.21
N ALA A 62 -15.26 -8.79 8.32
CA ALA A 62 -14.20 -9.14 7.37
C ALA A 62 -12.78 -8.96 7.94
N VAL A 63 -12.60 -8.18 9.01
CA VAL A 63 -11.29 -7.92 9.62
C VAL A 63 -10.54 -9.21 9.99
N PRO A 64 -11.17 -10.22 10.64
CA PRO A 64 -10.46 -11.45 11.01
C PRO A 64 -9.89 -12.22 9.81
N MET A 65 -10.59 -12.19 8.67
CA MET A 65 -10.17 -12.84 7.43
C MET A 65 -9.00 -12.10 6.78
N VAL A 66 -9.05 -10.77 6.73
CA VAL A 66 -7.93 -9.96 6.21
C VAL A 66 -6.70 -10.13 7.07
N ALA A 67 -6.86 -10.13 8.41
CA ALA A 67 -5.77 -10.37 9.34
C ALA A 67 -5.12 -11.74 9.14
N ALA A 68 -5.91 -12.79 8.90
CA ALA A 68 -5.38 -14.12 8.62
C ALA A 68 -4.54 -14.13 7.34
N HIS A 69 -5.02 -13.48 6.27
CA HIS A 69 -4.24 -13.36 5.04
C HIS A 69 -2.97 -12.53 5.21
N TRP A 70 -3.00 -11.47 6.04
CA TRP A 70 -1.81 -10.65 6.29
C TRP A 70 -0.78 -11.38 7.12
N TYR A 71 -1.22 -12.17 8.09
CA TYR A 71 -0.36 -13.00 8.93
C TYR A 71 0.38 -14.09 8.12
N GLU A 72 -0.15 -14.48 6.96
CA GLU A 72 0.48 -15.44 6.05
C GLU A 72 1.52 -14.82 5.09
N ILE A 73 1.68 -13.48 5.09
CA ILE A 73 2.67 -12.80 4.24
C ILE A 73 4.05 -12.92 4.86
N GLU A 74 4.95 -13.68 4.23
CA GLU A 74 6.30 -13.97 4.75
C GLU A 74 7.16 -12.71 4.96
N GLU A 75 6.93 -11.66 4.16
CA GLU A 75 7.67 -10.41 4.24
C GLU A 75 7.25 -9.51 5.41
N ILE A 76 6.16 -9.82 6.11
CA ILE A 76 5.67 -9.04 7.25
C ILE A 76 5.88 -9.83 8.54
N ASP A 77 6.66 -9.25 9.45
CA ASP A 77 6.94 -9.84 10.76
C ASP A 77 5.87 -9.42 11.77
N PHE A 78 4.83 -10.23 11.91
CA PHE A 78 3.84 -10.10 12.98
C PHE A 78 4.22 -11.02 14.15
N ALA A 79 4.07 -10.51 15.38
CA ALA A 79 4.35 -11.31 16.56
C ALA A 79 3.38 -12.51 16.70
N ASP A 80 2.11 -12.29 16.37
CA ASP A 80 1.06 -13.31 16.29
C ASP A 80 -0.12 -12.81 15.43
N TYR A 81 -1.18 -13.63 15.35
CA TYR A 81 -2.39 -13.27 14.62
C TYR A 81 -3.11 -12.02 15.20
N LEU A 82 -3.06 -11.80 16.52
CA LEU A 82 -3.70 -10.64 17.13
C LEU A 82 -2.99 -9.34 16.74
N ASP A 83 -1.66 -9.37 16.64
CA ASP A 83 -0.86 -8.26 16.12
C ASP A 83 -1.26 -7.91 14.67
N ALA A 84 -1.41 -8.92 13.81
CA ALA A 84 -1.92 -8.73 12.45
C ALA A 84 -3.33 -8.12 12.42
N LYS A 85 -4.21 -8.58 13.30
CA LYS A 85 -5.59 -8.06 13.41
C LYS A 85 -5.60 -6.61 13.88
N ASP A 86 -4.84 -6.28 14.91
CA ASP A 86 -4.74 -4.93 15.47
C ASP A 86 -4.14 -3.95 14.44
N MET A 87 -3.23 -4.41 13.59
CA MET A 87 -2.72 -3.66 12.45
C MET A 87 -3.81 -3.35 11.42
N VAL A 88 -4.63 -4.34 11.03
CA VAL A 88 -5.76 -4.14 10.11
C VAL A 88 -6.77 -3.13 10.68
N ASP A 89 -7.13 -3.26 11.96
CA ASP A 89 -8.02 -2.32 12.65
C ASP A 89 -7.46 -0.89 12.68
N THR A 90 -6.14 -0.76 12.90
CA THR A 90 -5.43 0.51 12.89
C THR A 90 -5.49 1.18 11.53
N PHE A 91 -5.21 0.44 10.45
CA PHE A 91 -5.22 0.97 9.09
C PHE A 91 -6.63 1.30 8.60
N LYS A 92 -7.62 0.46 8.91
CA LYS A 92 -9.03 0.77 8.67
C LYS A 92 -9.43 2.08 9.35
N SER A 93 -9.08 2.24 10.63
CA SER A 93 -9.39 3.45 11.39
C SER A 93 -8.70 4.69 10.82
N LEU A 94 -7.44 4.58 10.43
CA LEU A 94 -6.70 5.65 9.77
C LEU A 94 -7.34 6.05 8.43
N ALA A 95 -7.66 5.07 7.61
CA ALA A 95 -8.26 5.28 6.30
C ALA A 95 -9.64 5.93 6.39
N SER A 96 -10.46 5.49 7.34
CA SER A 96 -11.78 6.09 7.61
C SER A 96 -11.68 7.57 8.01
N ARG A 97 -10.75 7.91 8.91
CA ARG A 97 -10.49 9.31 9.28
C ARG A 97 -9.99 10.14 8.10
N ALA A 98 -9.03 9.62 7.34
CA ALA A 98 -8.50 10.31 6.17
C ALA A 98 -9.58 10.57 5.12
N ARG A 99 -10.42 9.57 4.84
CA ARG A 99 -11.55 9.70 3.91
C ARG A 99 -12.55 10.75 4.39
N THR A 100 -12.90 10.72 5.68
CA THR A 100 -13.82 11.71 6.28
C THR A 100 -13.28 13.14 6.18
N ALA A 101 -11.96 13.31 6.31
CA ALA A 101 -11.30 14.60 6.20
C ALA A 101 -11.00 15.04 4.76
N GLY A 102 -11.26 14.20 3.75
CA GLY A 102 -10.83 14.46 2.37
C GLY A 102 -9.31 14.46 2.18
N ALA A 103 -8.58 13.74 3.02
CA ALA A 103 -7.11 13.69 3.04
C ALA A 103 -6.55 12.46 2.30
N HIS A 104 -5.36 12.62 1.74
CA HIS A 104 -4.55 11.52 1.19
C HIS A 104 -3.77 10.80 2.28
N LEU A 105 -3.42 9.54 2.02
CA LEU A 105 -2.51 8.77 2.87
C LEU A 105 -1.12 8.74 2.24
N TYR A 106 -0.09 8.80 3.07
CA TYR A 106 1.30 8.71 2.65
C TYR A 106 2.00 7.61 3.46
N CYS A 107 2.86 6.83 2.79
CA CYS A 107 3.77 5.90 3.43
C CYS A 107 5.18 6.48 3.40
N ARG A 108 5.81 6.58 4.58
CA ARG A 108 7.22 6.93 4.67
C ARG A 108 8.03 5.65 4.76
N CYS A 109 8.73 5.31 3.69
CA CYS A 109 9.62 4.16 3.64
C CYS A 109 11.06 4.60 3.90
N CYS A 110 11.80 3.74 4.60
CA CYS A 110 13.24 3.82 4.77
C CYS A 110 13.79 2.44 4.43
N LEU A 111 14.90 2.38 3.70
CA LEU A 111 15.65 1.15 3.46
C LEU A 111 16.66 0.89 4.58
#